data_AF-A0A2G8SYZ4-F1
#
_entry.id   AF-A0A2G8SYZ4-F1
#
_cell.length_a   1.000
_cell.length_b   1.000
_cell.length_c   1.000
_cell.angle_alpha   90.00
_cell.angle_beta   90.00
_cell.angle_gamma   90.00
#
_symmetry.space_group_name_H-M   'P 1'
#
loop_
_entity.id
_entity.type
_entity.pdbx_description
1 polymer ?
#
loop_
_entity_poly.entity_id
_entity_poly.type
_entity_poly.pdbx_seq_one_letter_code
_entity_poly.pdbx_strand_id
1 'polypeptide(L)'
;MTCLRARHWATERFGAGVDPDGDGFSNEMTRADVTAVTVFQAVMAVPGQVVPNDPEVERAILHGQRLFTQFRCAQCHVPALPLSRQGWIFSEPGPFNPTGNLRAGDVRSLKVDLNDRALPLPRLAPAQPRDEIMMVPAYTDFKLNDVSGEADDMPVESLDMNWPVWAPKFAVGNRRFLTRRLWGIANSGPYFHHGMFSTMRQAVLGHAGEAIDSRKAFQTAAKSDQDALIEFLKSLQVLPPGTPALVVDEKFQPKRWGTAVATAK
;
A
#
# COMPACT_ATOMS: atom_id res chain seq x y z
N MET A 1 8.56 3.47 12.40
CA MET A 1 7.24 3.14 11.82
C MET A 1 6.29 4.29 12.11
N THR A 2 6.29 5.28 11.23
CA THR A 2 5.32 6.38 11.26
C THR A 2 4.37 6.14 10.09
N CYS A 3 3.53 5.09 10.19
CA CYS A 3 2.31 5.04 9.39
C CYS A 3 1.56 6.34 9.65
N LEU A 4 0.86 6.85 8.61
CA LEU A 4 -0.14 7.90 8.68
C LEU A 4 -0.59 8.10 10.13
N ARG A 5 -0.02 9.11 10.80
CA ARG A 5 -0.52 9.52 12.10
C ARG A 5 -1.84 10.17 11.78
N ALA A 6 -2.91 9.44 11.48
CA ALA A 6 -4.25 9.98 11.55
C ALA A 6 -4.47 10.27 13.04
N ARG A 7 -4.00 11.44 13.48
CA ARG A 7 -4.38 11.94 14.80
C ARG A 7 -5.77 12.50 14.54
N HIS A 8 -6.76 12.12 15.31
CA HIS A 8 -8.08 12.71 15.14
C HIS A 8 -7.94 14.18 15.61
N TRP A 9 -8.08 15.12 14.66
CA TRP A 9 -7.54 16.49 14.71
C TRP A 9 -8.63 17.54 14.59
N ALA A 10 -8.76 18.36 15.63
CA ALA A 10 -8.54 19.81 15.64
C ALA A 10 -8.78 20.27 17.09
N THR A 11 -9.97 19.95 17.59
CA THR A 11 -10.45 20.30 18.93
C THR A 11 -9.67 19.64 20.07
N GLU A 12 -9.32 18.35 20.02
CA GLU A 12 -8.56 17.72 21.12
C GLU A 12 -7.11 18.21 21.21
N ARG A 13 -6.53 18.69 20.09
CA ARG A 13 -5.13 19.12 20.04
C ARG A 13 -4.95 20.61 20.29
N PHE A 14 -5.88 21.42 19.78
CA PHE A 14 -5.78 22.88 19.82
C PHE A 14 -6.84 23.52 20.72
N GLY A 15 -7.87 22.78 21.13
CA GLY A 15 -9.01 23.31 21.89
C GLY A 15 -10.20 23.68 21.00
N ALA A 16 -11.40 23.65 21.57
CA ALA A 16 -12.61 24.08 20.87
C ALA A 16 -12.63 25.60 20.74
N GLY A 17 -12.96 26.12 19.55
CA GLY A 17 -13.06 27.57 19.33
C GLY A 17 -11.72 28.29 19.33
N VAL A 18 -10.61 27.57 19.17
CA VAL A 18 -9.27 28.15 19.01
C VAL A 18 -8.97 28.29 17.52
N ASP A 19 -8.29 29.37 17.17
CA ASP A 19 -7.81 29.73 15.83
C ASP A 19 -6.26 29.80 15.89
N PRO A 20 -5.55 28.65 15.73
CA PRO A 20 -4.11 28.59 15.93
C PRO A 20 -3.27 29.27 14.84
N ASP A 21 -3.80 29.42 13.64
CA ASP A 21 -3.14 30.03 12.48
C ASP A 21 -3.58 31.47 12.23
N GLY A 22 -4.64 31.94 12.91
CA GLY A 22 -5.00 33.35 13.02
C GLY A 22 -5.70 33.89 11.79
N ASP A 23 -6.35 33.04 11.01
CA ASP A 23 -7.04 33.42 9.78
C ASP A 23 -8.50 33.88 10.01
N GLY A 24 -8.96 33.80 11.27
CA GLY A 24 -10.30 34.19 11.70
C GLY A 24 -11.31 33.05 11.72
N PHE A 25 -10.93 31.82 11.34
CA PHE A 25 -11.81 30.65 11.33
C PHE A 25 -11.40 29.64 12.40
N SER A 26 -12.26 29.47 13.41
CA SER A 26 -12.08 28.40 14.39
C SER A 26 -12.82 27.12 13.98
N ASN A 27 -12.27 25.96 14.36
CA ASN A 27 -12.84 24.63 14.07
C ASN A 27 -13.03 24.33 12.57
N GLU A 28 -12.05 24.68 11.74
CA GLU A 28 -12.09 24.52 10.27
C GLU A 28 -12.47 23.11 9.77
N MET A 29 -12.07 22.09 10.52
CA MET A 29 -12.48 20.70 10.26
C MET A 29 -13.03 20.09 11.55
N THR A 30 -14.31 19.74 11.54
CA THR A 30 -14.97 19.18 12.72
C THR A 30 -14.56 17.73 12.94
N ARG A 31 -14.81 17.20 14.15
CA ARG A 31 -14.65 15.77 14.44
C ARG A 31 -15.48 14.89 13.49
N ALA A 32 -16.66 15.37 13.07
CA ALA A 32 -17.51 14.66 12.13
C ALA A 32 -16.88 14.61 10.73
N ASP A 33 -16.29 15.71 10.27
CA ASP A 33 -15.61 15.77 8.97
C ASP A 33 -14.40 14.85 8.92
N VAL A 34 -13.55 14.87 9.97
CA VAL A 34 -12.40 13.95 10.07
C VAL A 34 -12.86 12.50 10.08
N THR A 35 -13.91 12.19 10.85
CA THR A 35 -14.47 10.83 10.90
C THR A 35 -15.00 10.42 9.52
N ALA A 36 -15.72 11.31 8.83
CA ALA A 36 -16.27 11.05 7.50
C ALA A 36 -15.18 10.79 6.47
N VAL A 37 -14.12 11.61 6.43
CA VAL A 37 -12.98 11.41 5.53
C VAL A 37 -12.24 10.12 5.84
N THR A 38 -12.04 9.81 7.13
CA THR A 38 -11.36 8.57 7.57
C THR A 38 -12.14 7.33 7.13
N VAL A 39 -13.46 7.33 7.32
CA VAL A 39 -14.34 6.23 6.89
C VAL A 39 -14.39 6.14 5.37
N PHE A 40 -14.51 7.28 4.68
CA PHE A 40 -14.45 7.32 3.22
C PHE A 40 -13.17 6.66 2.69
N GLN A 41 -12.01 6.98 3.27
CA GLN A 41 -10.73 6.34 2.91
C GLN A 41 -10.72 4.84 3.19
N ALA A 42 -11.27 4.42 4.34
CA ALA A 42 -11.29 3.01 4.75
C ALA A 42 -12.18 2.14 3.85
N VAL A 43 -13.26 2.71 3.30
CA VAL A 43 -14.25 1.98 2.49
C VAL A 43 -14.06 2.12 0.98
N MET A 44 -12.96 2.74 0.54
CA MET A 44 -12.65 2.82 -0.89
C MET A 44 -12.47 1.42 -1.48
N ALA A 45 -12.89 1.27 -2.74
CA ALA A 45 -12.72 0.02 -3.47
C ALA A 45 -11.24 -0.39 -3.51
N VAL A 46 -11.01 -1.69 -3.39
CA VAL A 46 -9.65 -2.23 -3.42
C VAL A 46 -9.11 -2.28 -4.85
N PRO A 47 -7.79 -2.23 -5.06
CA PRO A 47 -7.25 -2.50 -6.39
C PRO A 47 -7.46 -3.97 -6.79
N GLY A 48 -7.05 -4.34 -8.00
CA GLY A 48 -7.12 -5.71 -8.51
C GLY A 48 -6.03 -5.98 -9.55
N GLN A 49 -6.24 -7.01 -10.35
CA GLN A 49 -5.33 -7.42 -11.41
C GLN A 49 -6.08 -7.45 -12.76
N VAL A 50 -5.57 -6.72 -13.74
CA VAL A 50 -6.05 -6.72 -15.12
C VAL A 50 -5.16 -7.65 -15.95
N VAL A 51 -5.73 -8.71 -16.49
CA VAL A 51 -5.05 -9.72 -17.29
C VAL A 51 -5.70 -9.77 -18.67
N PRO A 52 -5.12 -9.10 -19.69
CA PRO A 52 -5.69 -9.08 -21.02
C PRO A 52 -5.91 -10.47 -21.62
N ASN A 53 -6.91 -10.62 -22.50
CA ASN A 53 -7.21 -11.87 -23.22
C ASN A 53 -6.23 -12.19 -24.36
N ASP A 54 -5.28 -11.30 -24.62
CA ASP A 54 -4.15 -11.58 -25.51
C ASP A 54 -3.26 -12.70 -24.91
N PRO A 55 -3.09 -13.84 -25.59
CA PRO A 55 -2.32 -14.96 -25.04
C PRO A 55 -0.83 -14.69 -24.81
N GLU A 56 -0.24 -13.73 -25.51
CA GLU A 56 1.16 -13.35 -25.30
C GLU A 56 1.31 -12.50 -24.04
N VAL A 57 0.44 -11.51 -23.87
CA VAL A 57 0.42 -10.65 -22.67
C VAL A 57 0.07 -11.49 -21.43
N GLU A 58 -0.90 -12.39 -21.55
CA GLU A 58 -1.28 -13.31 -20.49
C GLU A 58 -0.09 -14.16 -20.04
N ARG A 59 0.63 -14.77 -20.99
CA ARG A 59 1.85 -15.54 -20.69
C ARG A 59 2.95 -14.68 -20.07
N ALA A 60 3.11 -13.44 -20.53
CA ALA A 60 4.09 -12.50 -20.00
C ALA A 60 3.79 -12.13 -18.53
N ILE A 61 2.54 -11.83 -18.19
CA ILE A 61 2.11 -11.55 -16.80
C ILE A 61 2.39 -12.76 -15.90
N LEU A 62 1.98 -13.95 -16.34
CA LEU A 62 2.19 -15.18 -15.56
C LEU A 62 3.70 -15.47 -15.36
N HIS A 63 4.51 -15.23 -16.39
CA HIS A 63 5.96 -15.36 -16.29
C HIS A 63 6.58 -14.32 -15.37
N GLY A 64 6.18 -13.05 -15.50
CA GLY A 64 6.59 -11.96 -14.63
C GLY A 64 6.27 -12.21 -13.16
N GLN A 65 5.11 -12.80 -12.86
CA GLN A 65 4.73 -13.17 -11.49
C GLN A 65 5.66 -14.24 -10.89
N ARG A 66 6.14 -15.20 -11.70
CA ARG A 66 7.16 -16.16 -11.26
C ARG A 66 8.51 -15.48 -11.06
N LEU A 67 8.92 -14.65 -12.02
CA LEU A 67 10.17 -13.90 -11.97
C LEU A 67 10.22 -12.97 -10.76
N PHE A 68 9.09 -12.39 -10.34
CA PHE A 68 9.01 -11.55 -9.15
C PHE A 68 9.54 -12.25 -7.88
N THR A 69 9.29 -13.57 -7.76
CA THR A 69 9.84 -14.36 -6.66
C THR A 69 11.30 -14.77 -6.94
N GLN A 70 11.62 -15.15 -8.18
CA GLN A 70 12.98 -15.59 -8.57
C GLN A 70 14.03 -14.47 -8.45
N PHE A 71 13.64 -13.24 -8.81
CA PHE A 71 14.42 -12.02 -8.61
C PHE A 71 14.38 -11.53 -7.16
N ARG A 72 13.79 -12.29 -6.24
CA ARG A 72 13.71 -12.00 -4.81
C ARG A 72 12.97 -10.71 -4.44
N CYS A 73 12.18 -10.13 -5.35
CA CYS A 73 11.35 -8.95 -5.06
C CYS A 73 10.36 -9.23 -3.92
N ALA A 74 9.85 -10.47 -3.85
CA ALA A 74 8.91 -10.93 -2.84
C ALA A 74 9.46 -10.96 -1.39
N GLN A 75 10.77 -10.75 -1.18
CA GLN A 75 11.35 -10.69 0.18
C GLN A 75 10.84 -9.47 0.97
N CYS A 76 10.70 -8.32 0.30
CA CYS A 76 10.12 -7.11 0.90
C CYS A 76 8.71 -6.86 0.37
N HIS A 77 8.46 -7.13 -0.92
CA HIS A 77 7.13 -7.00 -1.53
C HIS A 77 6.31 -8.29 -1.41
N VAL A 78 6.05 -8.71 -0.17
CA VAL A 78 5.35 -9.97 0.15
C VAL A 78 3.98 -10.02 -0.55
N PRO A 79 3.72 -11.01 -1.44
CA PRO A 79 2.56 -11.01 -2.33
C PRO A 79 1.22 -10.84 -1.61
N ALA A 80 1.04 -11.51 -0.47
CA ALA A 80 -0.14 -11.31 0.36
C ALA A 80 0.15 -11.41 1.85
N LEU A 81 -0.66 -10.67 2.60
CA LEU A 81 -0.64 -10.66 4.06
C LEU A 81 -1.94 -11.26 4.60
N PRO A 82 -1.87 -12.05 5.68
CA PRO A 82 -3.06 -12.60 6.32
C PRO A 82 -3.81 -11.53 7.11
N LEU A 83 -5.14 -11.50 6.99
CA LEU A 83 -6.02 -10.63 7.76
C LEU A 83 -7.06 -11.48 8.50
N SER A 84 -6.99 -11.49 9.83
CA SER A 84 -7.95 -12.21 10.66
C SER A 84 -9.31 -11.51 10.72
N ARG A 85 -10.34 -12.22 11.21
CA ARG A 85 -11.71 -11.68 11.39
C ARG A 85 -11.75 -10.34 12.13
N GLN A 86 -10.89 -10.12 13.11
CA GLN A 86 -10.81 -8.85 13.84
C GLN A 86 -10.38 -7.70 12.92
N GLY A 87 -9.51 -7.97 11.96
CA GLY A 87 -9.05 -7.00 10.97
C GLY A 87 -10.05 -6.71 9.85
N TRP A 88 -11.14 -7.47 9.74
CA TRP A 88 -12.22 -7.19 8.78
C TRP A 88 -13.08 -6.01 9.21
N ILE A 89 -13.08 -5.70 10.51
CA ILE A 89 -13.83 -4.59 11.07
C ILE A 89 -12.91 -3.38 11.22
N PHE A 90 -13.12 -2.37 10.39
CA PHE A 90 -12.55 -1.06 10.63
C PHE A 90 -13.25 -0.43 11.85
N SER A 91 -12.47 0.19 12.74
CA SER A 91 -13.03 0.90 13.89
C SER A 91 -12.36 2.24 14.11
N GLU A 92 -13.15 3.24 14.43
CA GLU A 92 -12.67 4.56 14.85
C GLU A 92 -13.34 4.94 16.18
N PRO A 93 -12.60 5.15 17.28
CA PRO A 93 -11.14 5.10 17.41
C PRO A 93 -10.49 3.74 17.14
N GLY A 94 -9.36 3.77 16.43
CA GLY A 94 -8.53 2.60 16.16
C GLY A 94 -8.02 1.90 17.43
N PRO A 95 -7.95 0.56 17.47
CA PRO A 95 -7.57 -0.20 18.66
C PRO A 95 -6.07 -0.07 19.00
N PHE A 96 -5.26 0.40 18.05
CA PHE A 96 -3.81 0.58 18.19
C PHE A 96 -3.40 2.04 18.40
N ASN A 97 -4.36 2.94 18.65
CA ASN A 97 -4.04 4.34 18.91
C ASN A 97 -3.20 4.46 20.20
N PRO A 98 -2.02 5.12 20.13
CA PRO A 98 -1.14 5.24 21.29
C PRO A 98 -1.69 6.22 22.33
N THR A 99 -1.13 6.19 23.54
CA THR A 99 -1.41 7.16 24.59
C THR A 99 -1.20 8.60 24.08
N GLY A 100 -2.11 9.50 24.44
CA GLY A 100 -2.13 10.88 23.95
C GLY A 100 -2.94 11.08 22.67
N ASN A 101 -3.47 10.00 22.08
CA ASN A 101 -4.50 10.04 21.05
C ASN A 101 -5.84 9.56 21.62
N LEU A 102 -6.93 9.83 20.89
CA LEU A 102 -8.25 9.26 21.17
C LEU A 102 -8.21 7.72 21.02
N ARG A 103 -8.62 6.97 22.03
CA ARG A 103 -8.56 5.49 22.07
C ARG A 103 -9.95 4.87 22.10
N ALA A 104 -10.01 3.58 21.77
CA ALA A 104 -11.23 2.81 21.89
C ALA A 104 -11.74 2.86 23.34
N GLY A 105 -13.03 3.19 23.52
CA GLY A 105 -13.66 3.37 24.83
C GLY A 105 -13.70 4.81 25.35
N ASP A 106 -12.85 5.71 24.83
CA ASP A 106 -12.89 7.14 25.20
C ASP A 106 -14.17 7.82 24.66
N VAL A 107 -14.66 7.36 23.50
CA VAL A 107 -15.91 7.80 22.87
C VAL A 107 -16.63 6.63 22.23
N ARG A 108 -17.88 6.85 21.80
CA ARG A 108 -18.62 5.89 20.98
C ARG A 108 -17.84 5.58 19.71
N SER A 109 -17.49 4.31 19.52
CA SER A 109 -16.80 3.86 18.32
C SER A 109 -17.75 3.73 17.14
N LEU A 110 -17.30 4.18 15.97
CA LEU A 110 -17.83 3.77 14.69
C LEU A 110 -17.13 2.48 14.25
N LYS A 111 -17.91 1.52 13.74
CA LYS A 111 -17.40 0.25 13.23
C LYS A 111 -17.98 -0.02 11.86
N VAL A 112 -17.16 -0.49 10.94
CA VAL A 112 -17.55 -0.83 9.57
C VAL A 112 -16.98 -2.20 9.22
N ASP A 113 -17.83 -3.14 8.83
CA ASP A 113 -17.37 -4.38 8.20
C ASP A 113 -16.93 -4.06 6.76
N LEU A 114 -15.63 -4.21 6.50
CA LEU A 114 -15.05 -3.90 5.20
C LEU A 114 -15.50 -4.86 4.08
N ASN A 115 -16.15 -5.96 4.45
CA ASN A 115 -16.75 -6.91 3.52
C ASN A 115 -18.25 -6.67 3.28
N ASP A 116 -18.86 -5.67 3.93
CA ASP A 116 -20.29 -5.42 3.82
C ASP A 116 -20.72 -5.22 2.35
N ARG A 117 -21.86 -5.82 1.99
CA ARG A 117 -22.40 -5.75 0.63
C ARG A 117 -22.84 -4.35 0.21
N ALA A 118 -23.12 -3.48 1.18
CA ALA A 118 -23.50 -2.08 0.96
C ALA A 118 -22.33 -1.18 0.55
N LEU A 119 -21.08 -1.60 0.75
CA LEU A 119 -19.91 -0.82 0.34
C LEU A 119 -19.75 -0.81 -1.19
N PRO A 120 -18.87 0.03 -1.77
CA PRO A 120 -18.56 0.01 -3.21
C PRO A 120 -17.78 -1.23 -3.63
N LEU A 121 -17.90 -1.66 -4.90
CA LEU A 121 -17.07 -2.72 -5.49
C LEU A 121 -15.88 -2.12 -6.26
N PRO A 122 -14.78 -2.88 -6.48
CA PRO A 122 -14.49 -4.21 -5.94
C PRO A 122 -14.12 -4.21 -4.44
N ARG A 123 -14.34 -5.35 -3.78
CA ARG A 123 -14.01 -5.58 -2.37
C ARG A 123 -13.31 -6.91 -2.18
N LEU A 124 -12.58 -7.01 -1.08
CA LEU A 124 -12.14 -8.31 -0.59
C LEU A 124 -13.32 -9.04 0.06
N ALA A 125 -13.23 -10.36 0.06
CA ALA A 125 -14.09 -11.25 0.80
C ALA A 125 -13.31 -12.53 1.12
N PRO A 126 -13.63 -13.23 2.22
CA PRO A 126 -13.07 -14.55 2.45
C PRO A 126 -13.49 -15.50 1.32
N ALA A 127 -12.63 -16.46 0.98
CA ALA A 127 -12.90 -17.40 -0.10
C ALA A 127 -14.09 -18.30 0.24
N GLN A 128 -14.25 -18.63 1.52
CA GLN A 128 -15.41 -19.32 2.08
C GLN A 128 -15.93 -18.61 3.33
N PRO A 129 -17.24 -18.65 3.64
CA PRO A 129 -17.81 -17.98 4.82
C PRO A 129 -17.18 -18.39 6.17
N ARG A 130 -16.61 -19.60 6.24
CA ARG A 130 -16.00 -20.16 7.44
C ARG A 130 -14.53 -19.76 7.62
N ASP A 131 -13.88 -19.21 6.61
CA ASP A 131 -12.46 -18.85 6.70
C ASP A 131 -12.24 -17.87 7.86
N GLU A 132 -11.17 -18.06 8.61
CA GLU A 132 -10.78 -17.17 9.71
C GLU A 132 -9.75 -16.13 9.28
N ILE A 133 -9.06 -16.42 8.18
CA ILE A 133 -8.01 -15.61 7.58
C ILE A 133 -8.41 -15.30 6.14
N MET A 134 -8.36 -14.03 5.80
CA MET A 134 -8.47 -13.53 4.42
C MET A 134 -7.09 -13.10 3.95
N MET A 135 -6.66 -13.58 2.78
CA MET A 135 -5.36 -13.17 2.20
C MET A 135 -5.54 -11.87 1.42
N VAL A 136 -4.83 -10.82 1.83
CA VAL A 136 -4.84 -9.50 1.19
C VAL A 136 -3.66 -9.43 0.22
N PRO A 137 -3.86 -9.30 -1.10
CA PRO A 137 -2.78 -9.26 -2.09
C PRO A 137 -2.05 -7.89 -2.08
N ALA A 138 -1.37 -7.57 -0.98
CA ALA A 138 -0.82 -6.26 -0.70
C ALA A 138 0.53 -6.00 -1.42
N TYR A 139 1.31 -7.04 -1.71
CA TYR A 139 2.67 -6.91 -2.26
C TYR A 139 3.57 -5.98 -1.44
N THR A 140 3.59 -6.18 -0.12
CA THR A 140 4.41 -5.44 0.85
C THR A 140 4.48 -6.20 2.17
N ASP A 141 5.58 -6.02 2.89
CA ASP A 141 5.77 -6.44 4.28
C ASP A 141 5.40 -5.35 5.31
N PHE A 142 5.11 -4.13 4.85
CA PHE A 142 4.97 -2.92 5.66
C PHE A 142 6.11 -2.69 6.67
N LYS A 143 7.33 -3.13 6.34
CA LYS A 143 8.53 -2.88 7.14
C LYS A 143 9.33 -1.73 6.57
N LEU A 144 10.19 -1.17 7.41
CA LEU A 144 11.22 -0.21 7.00
C LEU A 144 12.43 -1.00 6.49
N ASN A 145 12.80 -0.82 5.23
CA ASN A 145 13.95 -1.46 4.61
C ASN A 145 14.89 -0.39 4.06
N ASP A 146 16.21 -0.59 4.15
CA ASP A 146 17.18 0.26 3.48
C ASP A 146 17.14 0.03 1.97
N VAL A 147 16.73 1.06 1.22
CA VAL A 147 16.64 1.02 -0.26
C VAL A 147 17.63 1.98 -0.92
N SER A 148 18.61 2.47 -0.16
CA SER A 148 19.67 3.38 -0.59
C SER A 148 21.05 2.74 -0.41
N GLY A 149 22.05 3.14 -1.18
CA GLY A 149 23.40 2.56 -1.16
C GLY A 149 24.44 3.66 -1.13
N GLU A 150 25.51 3.52 -0.32
CA GLU A 150 26.61 4.51 -0.37
C GLU A 150 27.38 4.48 -1.71
N ALA A 151 27.32 3.34 -2.40
CA ALA A 151 27.93 3.09 -3.70
C ALA A 151 26.95 3.26 -4.88
N ASP A 152 25.70 3.68 -4.61
CA ASP A 152 24.65 3.82 -5.62
C ASP A 152 24.28 5.29 -5.81
N ASP A 153 23.85 5.65 -7.02
CA ASP A 153 23.45 7.02 -7.39
C ASP A 153 22.20 7.55 -6.64
N MET A 154 21.69 6.77 -5.68
CA MET A 154 20.55 7.12 -4.84
C MET A 154 21.04 7.76 -3.54
N PRO A 155 20.96 9.10 -3.42
CA PRO A 155 21.47 9.79 -2.24
C PRO A 155 20.69 9.39 -0.99
N VAL A 156 21.41 9.33 0.13
CA VAL A 156 20.79 9.31 1.46
C VAL A 156 19.95 10.59 1.61
N GLU A 157 18.69 10.47 2.05
CA GLU A 157 17.88 11.66 2.33
C GLU A 157 18.50 12.43 3.48
N SER A 158 18.55 13.75 3.38
CA SER A 158 19.19 14.61 4.40
C SER A 158 18.47 14.59 5.74
N LEU A 159 17.18 14.22 5.75
CA LEU A 159 16.33 14.22 6.94
C LEU A 159 15.74 12.83 7.21
N ASP A 160 15.74 12.42 8.48
CA ASP A 160 15.06 11.21 8.94
C ASP A 160 13.63 11.48 9.42
N MET A 161 12.72 11.46 8.44
CA MET A 161 11.28 11.60 8.64
C MET A 161 10.65 10.45 9.46
N ASN A 162 11.40 9.41 9.85
CA ASN A 162 10.93 8.43 10.83
C ASN A 162 10.96 8.98 12.27
N TRP A 163 11.67 10.09 12.52
CA TRP A 163 11.77 10.75 13.81
C TRP A 163 11.07 12.12 13.80
N PRO A 164 10.59 12.61 14.96
CA PRO A 164 10.05 13.96 15.04
C PRO A 164 11.15 15.01 14.81
N VAL A 165 10.77 16.19 14.33
CA VAL A 165 11.70 17.27 13.92
C VAL A 165 12.68 17.73 14.99
N TRP A 166 12.36 17.52 16.28
CA TRP A 166 13.20 17.87 17.42
C TRP A 166 14.11 16.73 17.91
N ALA A 167 13.99 15.53 17.35
CA ALA A 167 14.88 14.43 17.73
C ALA A 167 16.26 14.64 17.08
N PRO A 168 17.38 14.42 17.81
CA PRO A 168 18.72 14.52 17.22
C PRO A 168 18.89 13.66 15.96
N LYS A 169 18.20 12.52 15.88
CA LYS A 169 18.22 11.62 14.71
C LYS A 169 17.61 12.23 13.44
N PHE A 170 16.72 13.23 13.56
CA PHE A 170 16.06 13.85 12.42
C PHE A 170 17.07 14.45 11.42
N ALA A 171 18.16 15.03 11.90
CA ALA A 171 19.17 15.68 11.05
C ALA A 171 20.30 14.72 10.58
N VAL A 172 20.25 13.44 10.94
CA VAL A 172 21.30 12.45 10.60
C VAL A 172 21.09 11.83 9.21
N GLY A 173 19.90 12.04 8.62
CA GLY A 173 19.53 11.51 7.32
C GLY A 173 18.89 10.12 7.35
N ASN A 174 18.24 9.74 6.26
CA ASN A 174 17.46 8.51 6.17
C ASN A 174 17.69 7.71 4.89
N ARG A 175 17.72 6.42 5.11
CA ARG A 175 17.95 5.37 4.12
C ARG A 175 16.81 4.37 4.06
N ARG A 176 15.98 4.36 5.11
CA ARG A 176 14.97 3.34 5.36
C ARG A 176 13.58 3.87 5.09
N PHE A 177 12.89 3.18 4.22
CA PHE A 177 11.54 3.54 3.79
C PHE A 177 10.60 2.37 3.98
N LEU A 178 9.33 2.70 4.21
CA LEU A 178 8.28 1.69 4.26
C LEU A 178 8.16 1.07 2.88
N THR A 179 8.22 -0.27 2.78
CA THR A 179 7.95 -0.95 1.53
C THR A 179 6.53 -0.61 1.07
N ARG A 180 6.40 0.11 -0.04
CA ARG A 180 5.08 0.52 -0.53
C ARG A 180 4.35 -0.72 -1.07
N ARG A 181 3.04 -0.82 -0.77
CA ARG A 181 2.17 -1.82 -1.39
C ARG A 181 2.20 -1.67 -2.91
N LEU A 182 2.46 -2.76 -3.64
CA LEU A 182 2.42 -2.75 -5.11
C LEU A 182 1.03 -3.04 -5.66
N TRP A 183 0.06 -3.35 -4.80
CA TRP A 183 -1.32 -3.48 -5.22
C TRP A 183 -1.85 -2.14 -5.76
N GLY A 184 -2.12 -2.09 -7.06
CA GLY A 184 -2.47 -0.87 -7.79
C GLY A 184 -1.29 -0.02 -8.26
N ILE A 185 -0.06 -0.54 -8.29
CA ILE A 185 1.15 0.22 -8.68
C ILE A 185 1.05 0.84 -10.08
N ALA A 186 0.32 0.21 -11.00
CA ALA A 186 0.17 0.72 -12.36
C ALA A 186 -0.49 2.09 -12.45
N ASN A 187 -1.21 2.51 -11.41
CA ASN A 187 -1.88 3.82 -11.35
C ASN A 187 -1.22 4.77 -10.33
N SER A 188 -0.02 4.48 -9.84
CA SER A 188 0.59 5.21 -8.72
C SER A 188 1.92 5.88 -9.04
N GLY A 189 2.25 6.08 -10.33
CA GLY A 189 3.42 6.84 -10.72
C GLY A 189 3.31 8.34 -10.34
N PRO A 190 4.44 9.06 -10.21
CA PRO A 190 5.82 8.55 -10.29
C PRO A 190 6.23 7.71 -9.07
N TYR A 191 7.34 6.99 -9.17
CA TYR A 191 7.76 5.96 -8.23
C TYR A 191 8.91 6.42 -7.31
N PHE A 192 9.18 5.61 -6.28
CA PHE A 192 10.04 5.92 -5.13
C PHE A 192 9.49 7.03 -4.23
N HIS A 193 10.11 7.21 -3.06
CA HIS A 193 9.66 8.20 -2.06
C HIS A 193 9.85 9.64 -2.54
N HIS A 194 10.85 9.91 -3.38
CA HIS A 194 11.13 11.21 -3.97
C HIS A 194 10.41 11.46 -5.31
N GLY A 195 9.71 10.45 -5.87
CA GLY A 195 8.92 10.61 -7.10
C GLY A 195 9.74 10.93 -8.37
N MET A 196 11.03 10.60 -8.43
CA MET A 196 11.88 10.93 -9.60
C MET A 196 11.86 9.86 -10.69
N PHE A 197 11.33 8.67 -10.43
CA PHE A 197 11.24 7.62 -11.43
C PHE A 197 9.88 7.65 -12.11
N SER A 198 9.85 7.96 -13.41
CA SER A 198 8.61 8.00 -14.19
C SER A 198 8.18 6.63 -14.71
N THR A 199 9.07 5.63 -14.70
CA THR A 199 8.77 4.26 -15.14
C THR A 199 9.07 3.22 -14.05
N MET A 200 8.31 2.11 -14.06
CA MET A 200 8.55 0.99 -13.14
C MET A 200 9.94 0.37 -13.34
N ARG A 201 10.45 0.36 -14.58
CA ARG A 201 11.80 -0.14 -14.87
C ARG A 201 12.87 0.71 -14.21
N GLN A 202 12.77 2.03 -14.31
CA GLN A 202 13.67 2.93 -13.58
C GLN A 202 13.57 2.69 -12.07
N ALA A 203 12.35 2.52 -11.55
CA ALA A 203 12.17 2.22 -10.13
C ALA A 203 12.86 0.90 -9.72
N VAL A 204 12.70 -0.18 -10.49
CA VAL A 204 13.40 -1.46 -10.23
C VAL A 204 14.92 -1.25 -10.27
N LEU A 205 15.43 -0.52 -11.25
CA LEU A 205 16.86 -0.20 -11.38
C LEU A 205 17.37 0.79 -10.32
N GLY A 206 16.49 1.53 -9.66
CA GLY A 206 16.81 2.45 -8.57
C GLY A 206 16.94 1.79 -7.20
N HIS A 207 16.59 0.49 -7.08
CA HIS A 207 16.73 -0.21 -5.81
C HIS A 207 18.21 -0.39 -5.42
N ALA A 208 18.54 0.00 -4.21
CA ALA A 208 19.88 -0.15 -3.62
C ALA A 208 19.76 -0.80 -2.23
N GLY A 209 20.84 -0.76 -1.45
CA GLY A 209 20.82 -1.23 -0.05
C GLY A 209 20.45 -2.71 0.06
N GLU A 210 19.43 -3.01 0.87
CA GLU A 210 18.93 -4.38 1.08
C GLU A 210 18.36 -5.02 -0.20
N ALA A 211 17.96 -4.21 -1.19
CA ALA A 211 17.37 -4.68 -2.45
C ALA A 211 18.39 -4.81 -3.60
N ILE A 212 19.70 -4.64 -3.34
CA ILE A 212 20.74 -4.65 -4.37
C ILE A 212 20.80 -5.97 -5.16
N ASP A 213 20.60 -7.09 -4.49
CA ASP A 213 20.59 -8.41 -5.12
C ASP A 213 19.41 -8.57 -6.08
N SER A 214 18.24 -8.07 -5.69
CA SER A 214 17.04 -8.07 -6.53
C SER A 214 17.23 -7.20 -7.77
N ARG A 215 17.85 -6.01 -7.60
CA ARG A 215 18.23 -5.15 -8.73
C ARG A 215 19.17 -5.88 -9.69
N LYS A 216 20.25 -6.48 -9.18
CA LYS A 216 21.23 -7.19 -10.00
C LYS A 216 20.62 -8.38 -10.74
N ALA A 217 19.74 -9.14 -10.09
CA ALA A 217 19.01 -10.23 -10.72
C ALA A 217 18.18 -9.73 -11.90
N PHE A 218 17.45 -8.61 -11.74
CA PHE A 218 16.72 -7.98 -12.84
C PHE A 218 17.66 -7.46 -13.94
N GLN A 219 18.72 -6.74 -13.59
CA GLN A 219 19.68 -6.15 -14.54
C GLN A 219 20.35 -7.19 -15.44
N THR A 220 20.66 -8.37 -14.89
CA THR A 220 21.36 -9.46 -15.59
C THR A 220 20.42 -10.40 -16.35
N ALA A 221 19.11 -10.34 -16.08
CA ALA A 221 18.12 -11.17 -16.76
C ALA A 221 17.98 -10.80 -18.24
N ALA A 222 17.51 -11.75 -19.05
CA ALA A 222 17.19 -11.52 -20.44
C ALA A 222 16.16 -10.39 -20.59
N LYS A 223 16.24 -9.62 -21.68
CA LYS A 223 15.31 -8.51 -21.90
C LYS A 223 13.84 -8.94 -21.82
N SER A 224 13.50 -10.11 -22.36
CA SER A 224 12.15 -10.67 -22.29
C SER A 224 11.69 -10.93 -20.85
N ASP A 225 12.59 -11.36 -19.96
CA ASP A 225 12.28 -11.60 -18.55
C ASP A 225 12.09 -10.30 -17.80
N GLN A 226 12.94 -9.31 -18.09
CA GLN A 226 12.76 -7.98 -17.54
C GLN A 226 11.41 -7.38 -17.98
N ASP A 227 11.07 -7.49 -19.27
CA ASP A 227 9.80 -7.01 -19.83
C ASP A 227 8.62 -7.75 -19.20
N ALA A 228 8.70 -9.07 -19.02
CA ALA A 228 7.67 -9.87 -18.37
C ALA A 228 7.41 -9.43 -16.91
N LEU A 229 8.46 -9.15 -16.13
CA LEU A 229 8.29 -8.59 -14.78
C LEU A 229 7.53 -7.26 -14.83
N ILE A 230 7.88 -6.38 -15.77
CA ILE A 230 7.20 -5.09 -15.92
C ILE A 230 5.73 -5.27 -16.34
N GLU A 231 5.42 -6.22 -17.25
CA GLU A 231 4.04 -6.56 -17.60
C GLU A 231 3.24 -7.08 -16.40
N PHE A 232 3.85 -7.90 -15.54
CA PHE A 232 3.24 -8.29 -14.28
C PHE A 232 2.93 -7.08 -13.39
N LEU A 233 3.86 -6.16 -13.19
CA LEU A 233 3.61 -4.96 -12.37
C LEU A 233 2.51 -4.05 -12.96
N LYS A 234 2.47 -3.91 -14.30
CA LYS A 234 1.42 -3.18 -15.01
C LYS A 234 0.03 -3.81 -14.85
N SER A 235 -0.03 -5.11 -14.59
CA SER A 235 -1.32 -5.80 -14.35
C SER A 235 -1.97 -5.40 -13.02
N LEU A 236 -1.20 -4.92 -12.02
CA LEU A 236 -1.71 -4.54 -10.71
C LEU A 236 -2.28 -3.11 -10.73
N GLN A 237 -3.61 -2.99 -10.84
CA GLN A 237 -4.30 -1.73 -11.13
C GLN A 237 -5.40 -1.41 -10.12
N VAL A 238 -5.68 -0.12 -9.93
CA VAL A 238 -6.95 0.34 -9.37
C VAL A 238 -8.03 0.07 -10.42
N LEU A 239 -9.04 -0.73 -10.05
CA LEU A 239 -10.12 -1.09 -10.96
C LEU A 239 -11.22 -0.01 -10.94
N PRO A 240 -11.99 0.16 -12.04
CA PRO A 240 -13.13 1.06 -12.05
C PRO A 240 -14.14 0.73 -10.93
N PRO A 241 -14.80 1.75 -10.34
CA PRO A 241 -15.87 1.52 -9.38
C PRO A 241 -16.96 0.60 -9.95
N GLY A 242 -17.43 -0.35 -9.15
CA GLY A 242 -18.44 -1.32 -9.56
C GLY A 242 -17.89 -2.60 -10.20
N THR A 243 -16.57 -2.71 -10.41
CA THR A 243 -15.98 -3.92 -10.99
C THR A 243 -16.26 -5.15 -10.10
N PRO A 244 -16.88 -6.23 -10.64
CA PRO A 244 -17.45 -7.30 -9.81
C PRO A 244 -16.43 -8.34 -9.34
N ALA A 245 -15.18 -8.29 -9.83
CA ALA A 245 -14.13 -9.24 -9.51
C ALA A 245 -12.78 -8.54 -9.29
N LEU A 246 -11.89 -9.21 -8.54
CA LEU A 246 -10.53 -8.71 -8.28
C LEU A 246 -9.55 -9.06 -9.39
N VAL A 247 -9.88 -10.04 -10.24
CA VAL A 247 -9.12 -10.38 -11.43
C VAL A 247 -10.04 -10.31 -12.64
N VAL A 248 -9.66 -9.48 -13.60
CA VAL A 248 -10.49 -9.12 -14.75
C VAL A 248 -9.68 -9.06 -16.04
N ASP A 249 -10.36 -9.07 -17.18
CA ASP A 249 -9.76 -8.79 -18.47
C ASP A 249 -9.67 -7.28 -18.78
N GLU A 250 -9.19 -6.94 -19.97
CA GLU A 250 -9.06 -5.55 -20.44
C GLU A 250 -10.40 -4.79 -20.58
N LYS A 251 -11.53 -5.50 -20.48
CA LYS A 251 -12.90 -4.95 -20.49
C LYS A 251 -13.54 -5.00 -19.09
N PHE A 252 -12.74 -5.23 -18.06
CA PHE A 252 -13.14 -5.36 -16.66
C PHE A 252 -14.15 -6.48 -16.41
N GLN A 253 -14.20 -7.49 -17.28
CA GLN A 253 -15.02 -8.67 -17.07
C GLN A 253 -14.27 -9.69 -16.21
N PRO A 254 -14.95 -10.40 -15.29
CA PRO A 254 -14.32 -11.42 -14.46
C PRO A 254 -13.53 -12.44 -15.29
N LYS A 255 -12.26 -12.63 -14.96
CA LYS A 255 -11.38 -13.57 -15.65
C LYS A 255 -10.92 -14.67 -14.72
N ARG A 256 -10.98 -15.92 -15.19
CA ARG A 256 -10.37 -17.05 -14.50
C ARG A 256 -8.86 -16.94 -14.66
N TRP A 257 -8.17 -16.75 -13.54
CA TRP A 257 -6.72 -16.55 -13.52
C TRP A 257 -6.07 -17.57 -12.59
N GLY A 258 -4.99 -18.19 -13.06
CA GLY A 258 -4.28 -19.25 -12.36
C GLY A 258 -3.87 -18.82 -10.95
N THR A 259 -4.37 -19.55 -9.95
CA THR A 259 -4.12 -19.32 -8.53
C THR A 259 -2.63 -19.46 -8.19
N ALA A 260 -2.01 -18.39 -7.71
CA ALA A 260 -0.95 -18.46 -6.70
C ALA A 260 -0.71 -17.08 -6.07
N VAL A 261 -1.68 -16.59 -5.30
CA VAL A 261 -1.26 -15.96 -4.03
C VAL A 261 -0.76 -17.13 -3.20
N ALA A 262 0.53 -17.41 -3.28
CA ALA A 262 1.17 -18.44 -2.49
C ALA A 262 0.83 -18.15 -1.02
N THR A 263 0.15 -19.10 -0.38
CA THR A 263 0.10 -19.19 1.07
C THR A 263 1.54 -19.21 1.56
N ALA A 264 2.00 -18.11 2.16
CA ALA A 264 3.21 -18.12 2.96
C ALA A 264 2.99 -19.16 4.08
N LYS A 265 3.80 -20.22 4.08
CA LYS A 265 3.97 -21.08 5.25
C LYS A 265 4.79 -20.33 6.29
#